data_AF-A0A7I8YJE3-F1
#
_entry.id   AF-A0A7I8YJE3-F1
#
_cell.length_a   1.000
_cell.length_b   1.000
_cell.length_c   1.000
_cell.angle_alpha   90.00
_cell.angle_beta   90.00
_cell.angle_gamma   90.00
#
_symmetry.space_group_name_H-M   'P 1'
#
loop_
_entity.id
_entity.type
_entity.pdbx_description
1 polymer ?
#
loop_
_entity_poly.entity_id
_entity_poly.type
_entity_poly.pdbx_seq_one_letter_code
_entity_poly.pdbx_strand_id
1 'polypeptide(L)' 'MKKKNSGFTASGLSRPEIRLGDIYRDTRRGGRVVIRHVTPGNITYRRDFTLVDHYKAVNQKRAASYIRKIREMLVAGGEK' A
#
# COMPACT_ATOMS: atom_id res chain seq x y z
N MET A 1 -13.21 -20.91 29.78
CA MET A 1 -13.09 -20.46 28.37
C MET A 1 -11.95 -19.45 28.25
N LYS A 2 -10.98 -19.66 27.34
CA LYS A 2 -9.91 -18.68 27.06
C LYS A 2 -10.53 -17.43 26.42
N LYS A 3 -10.35 -16.26 27.04
CA LYS A 3 -10.70 -14.98 26.41
C LYS A 3 -9.84 -14.80 25.15
N LYS A 4 -10.48 -14.74 23.99
CA LYS A 4 -9.85 -14.32 22.74
C LYS A 4 -9.92 -12.80 22.71
N ASN A 5 -8.79 -12.13 22.90
CA ASN A 5 -8.69 -10.68 22.77
C ASN A 5 -8.65 -10.34 21.27
N SER A 6 -9.76 -10.53 20.56
CA SER A 6 -9.91 -10.06 19.19
C SER A 6 -10.40 -8.62 19.25
N GLY A 7 -9.47 -7.68 19.13
CA GLY A 7 -9.76 -6.26 19.13
C GLY A 7 -8.52 -5.47 18.77
N PHE A 8 -8.74 -4.42 17.99
CA PHE A 8 -7.84 -3.34 17.55
C PHE A 8 -7.06 -2.63 18.70
N THR A 9 -7.22 -3.10 19.93
CA THR A 9 -6.60 -2.64 21.19
C THR A 9 -5.65 -3.68 21.79
N ALA A 10 -4.98 -4.49 20.97
CA ALA A 10 -3.72 -5.10 21.38
C ALA A 10 -2.65 -3.99 21.42
N SER A 11 -2.62 -3.21 22.50
CA SER A 11 -1.57 -2.21 22.74
C SER A 11 -0.26 -2.91 23.12
N GLY A 12 0.35 -3.61 22.16
CA GLY A 12 1.81 -3.71 22.15
C GLY A 12 2.38 -2.30 21.97
N LEU A 13 3.59 -2.04 22.48
CA LEU A 13 4.32 -0.78 22.34
C LEU A 13 3.92 -0.05 21.05
N SER A 14 3.23 1.10 21.19
CA SER A 14 2.51 1.80 20.10
C SER A 14 3.40 2.26 18.96
N ARG A 15 4.72 2.07 19.09
CA ARG A 15 5.73 2.30 18.09
C ARG A 15 6.73 1.15 18.17
N PRO A 16 6.72 0.16 17.26
CA PRO A 16 7.91 -0.65 17.08
C PRO A 16 9.05 0.32 16.76
N GLU A 17 10.10 0.31 17.57
CA GLU A 17 11.35 0.96 17.20
C GLU A 17 11.75 0.44 15.83
N ILE A 18 12.05 1.34 14.90
CA ILE A 18 12.51 0.95 13.57
C ILE A 18 13.90 0.36 13.73
N ARG A 19 14.06 -0.91 13.36
CA ARG A 19 15.30 -1.65 13.49
C ARG A 19 15.92 -1.93 12.15
N LEU A 20 17.22 -2.15 12.18
CA LEU A 20 17.96 -2.66 11.03
C LEU A 20 17.33 -3.98 10.56
N GLY A 21 17.05 -4.08 9.26
CA GLY A 21 16.46 -5.28 8.67
C GLY A 21 14.93 -5.32 8.69
N ASP A 22 14.26 -4.37 9.34
CA ASP A 22 12.81 -4.28 9.32
C ASP A 22 12.28 -4.12 7.89
N ILE A 23 11.14 -4.77 7.65
CA ILE A 23 10.51 -4.84 6.34
C ILE A 23 9.15 -4.17 6.41
N TYR A 24 8.98 -3.10 5.65
CA TYR A 24 7.74 -2.33 5.55
C TYR A 24 7.13 -2.46 4.16
N ARG A 25 5.80 -2.38 4.11
CA ARG A 25 5.04 -2.28 2.85
C ARG A 25 4.98 -0.83 2.40
N ASP A 26 5.40 -0.55 1.17
CA ASP A 26 5.21 0.77 0.56
C ASP A 26 3.76 0.88 0.05
N THR A 27 2.92 1.57 0.82
CA THR A 27 1.50 1.75 0.48
C THR A 27 1.27 2.69 -0.69
N ARG A 28 2.23 3.59 -0.99
CA ARG A 28 2.13 4.54 -2.11
C ARG A 28 2.51 3.91 -3.43
N ARG A 29 3.45 2.97 -3.42
CA ARG A 29 4.06 2.42 -4.65
C ARG A 29 3.92 0.91 -4.80
N GLY A 30 3.31 0.24 -3.82
CA GLY A 30 3.02 -1.19 -3.87
C GLY A 30 4.22 -2.11 -3.67
N GLY A 31 5.41 -1.55 -3.41
CA GLY A 31 6.64 -2.30 -3.23
C GLY A 31 6.98 -2.60 -1.77
N ARG A 32 8.19 -3.13 -1.55
CA ARG A 32 8.73 -3.42 -0.22
C ARG A 32 9.84 -2.45 0.12
N VAL A 33 9.95 -2.09 1.40
CA VAL A 33 11.00 -1.24 1.94
C VAL A 33 11.75 -2.05 2.99
N VAL A 34 13.07 -2.13 2.87
CA VAL A 34 13.94 -2.80 3.84
C VAL A 34 14.86 -1.78 4.48
N ILE A 35 14.84 -1.69 5.81
CA ILE A 35 15.70 -0.77 6.55
C ILE A 35 17.15 -1.25 6.51
N ARG A 36 18.07 -0.34 6.18
CA ARG A 36 19.50 -0.62 5.99
C ARG A 36 20.39 0.03 7.04
N HIS A 37 20.03 1.20 7.54
CA HIS A 37 20.69 1.82 8.69
C HIS A 37 19.68 2.64 9.49
N VAL A 38 19.90 2.69 10.80
CA VAL A 38 19.10 3.48 11.74
C VAL A 38 20.07 4.23 12.63
N THR A 39 19.96 5.55 12.66
CA THR A 39 20.62 6.42 13.63
C THR A 39 19.58 7.33 14.27
N PRO A 40 19.88 7.95 15.43
CA PRO A 40 18.99 8.95 16.01
C PRO A 40 18.75 10.08 15.01
N GLY A 41 17.56 10.12 14.42
CA GLY A 41 17.13 11.12 13.44
C GLY A 41 17.34 10.78 11.96
N ASN A 42 18.00 9.66 11.61
CA ASN A 42 18.14 9.25 10.21
C ASN A 42 17.87 7.75 10.02
N ILE A 43 17.18 7.42 8.92
CA ILE A 43 16.91 6.04 8.53
C ILE A 43 17.22 5.92 7.05
N THR A 44 18.11 5.00 6.72
CA THR A 44 18.40 4.62 5.33
C THR A 44 17.70 3.32 5.01
N TYR A 45 17.10 3.22 3.83
CA TYR A 45 16.36 2.04 3.41
C TYR A 45 16.54 1.75 1.92
N ARG A 46 16.32 0.50 1.54
CA ARG A 46 16.24 0.05 0.14
C ARG A 46 14.79 -0.19 -0.23
N ARG A 47 14.40 0.23 -1.43
CA ARG A 47 13.07 -0.01 -2.01
C ARG A 47 13.16 -1.04 -3.13
N ASP A 48 12.24 -2.00 -3.11
CA ASP A 48 12.11 -3.04 -4.12
C ASP A 48 11.03 -2.65 -5.16
N PHE A 49 11.20 -1.53 -5.86
CA PHE A 49 10.37 -1.19 -7.03
C PHE A 49 11.11 -0.23 -7.98
N THR A 50 10.78 -0.30 -9.28
CA THR A 50 11.16 0.74 -10.25
C THR A 50 9.99 1.71 -10.44
N LEU A 51 10.29 3.00 -10.60
CA LEU A 51 9.27 4.06 -10.72
C LEU A 51 8.42 3.89 -11.99
N VAL A 52 9.04 3.35 -13.04
CA VAL A 52 8.41 3.09 -14.34
C VAL A 52 7.31 2.03 -14.23
N ASP A 53 7.56 0.93 -13.52
CA ASP A 53 6.58 -0.16 -13.38
C ASP A 53 5.35 0.29 -12.58
N HIS A 54 5.55 1.08 -11.53
CA HIS A 54 4.45 1.68 -10.77
C HIS A 54 3.59 2.60 -11.63
N TYR A 55 4.23 3.48 -12.41
CA TYR A 55 3.50 4.40 -13.29
C TYR A 55 2.64 3.66 -14.33
N LYS A 56 3.19 2.61 -14.95
CA LYS A 56 2.44 1.74 -15.87
C LYS A 56 1.24 1.10 -15.18
N ALA A 57 1.43 0.51 -14.00
CA ALA A 57 0.37 -0.15 -13.24
C ALA A 57 -0.75 0.81 -12.81
N VAL A 58 -0.40 2.02 -12.34
CA VAL A 58 -1.40 3.05 -11.96
C VAL A 58 -2.20 3.51 -13.18
N ASN A 59 -1.52 3.78 -14.29
CA ASN A 59 -2.19 4.23 -15.50
C ASN A 59 -3.11 3.14 -16.08
N GLN A 60 -2.70 1.88 -16.06
CA GLN A 60 -3.54 0.76 -16.49
C GLN A 60 -4.80 0.64 -15.62
N LYS A 61 -4.68 0.76 -14.30
CA LYS A 61 -5.82 0.76 -13.37
C LYS A 61 -6.77 1.93 -13.64
N ARG A 62 -6.22 3.14 -13.87
CA ARG A 62 -7.02 4.32 -14.21
C ARG A 62 -7.76 4.14 -15.54
N ALA A 63 -7.07 3.66 -16.57
CA ALA A 63 -7.67 3.38 -17.87
C ALA A 63 -8.82 2.36 -17.76
N ALA A 64 -8.62 1.27 -17.01
CA ALA A 64 -9.67 0.28 -16.76
C ALA A 64 -10.88 0.89 -16.03
N SER A 65 -10.65 1.77 -15.06
CA SER A 65 -11.73 2.49 -14.36
C SER A 65 -12.50 3.42 -15.30
N TYR A 66 -11.82 4.15 -16.19
CA TYR A 66 -12.49 4.99 -17.18
C TYR A 66 -13.35 4.16 -18.14
N ILE A 67 -12.80 3.05 -18.66
CA ILE A 67 -13.53 2.14 -19.55
C ILE A 67 -14.79 1.59 -18.86
N ARG A 68 -14.65 1.16 -17.60
CA ARG A 68 -15.78 0.67 -16.80
C ARG A 68 -16.86 1.74 -16.66
N LYS A 69 -16.48 2.97 -16.30
CA LYS A 69 -17.41 4.09 -16.15
C LYS A 69 -18.15 4.41 -17.45
N ILE A 70 -17.45 4.38 -18.58
CA ILE A 70 -18.06 4.58 -19.91
C ILE A 70 -19.07 3.47 -20.22
N ARG A 71 -18.74 2.20 -19.94
CA ARG A 71 -19.68 1.09 -20.13
C ARG A 71 -20.92 1.22 -19.25
N GLU A 72 -20.75 1.61 -17.99
CA GLU A 72 -21.87 1.86 -17.07
C GLU A 72 -22.79 2.99 -17.61
N MET A 73 -22.21 4.07 -18.14
CA MET A 73 -22.97 5.16 -18.78
C MET A 73 -23.74 4.70 -20.03
N LEU A 74 -23.14 3.86 -20.87
CA LEU A 74 -23.78 3.35 -22.07
C LEU A 74 -24.93 2.38 -21.75
N VAL A 75 -24.81 1.57 -20.69
CA VAL A 75 -25.89 0.68 -20.23
C VAL A 75 -27.04 1.48 -19.61
N ALA A 76 -26.73 2.50 -18.81
CA ALA A 76 -27.74 3.35 -18.18
C ALA A 76 -28.45 4.31 -19.15
N GLY A 77 -27.83 4.65 -20.28
CA GLY A 77 -28.39 5.52 -21.32
C GLY A 77 -29.27 4.81 -22.35
N GLY A 78 -29.53 3.51 -22.19
CA GLY A 78 -30.27 2.66 -23.12
C GLY A 78 -31.79 2.60 -22.93
N GLU A 79 -32.38 3.47 -22.11
CA GLU A 79 -33.85 3.65 -22.05
C GLU A 79 -34.24 5.01 -22.63
N LYS A 80 -34.49 5.03 -23.94
CA LYS A 80 -35.35 6.01 -24.63
C LYS A 80 -36.08 5.30 -25.76
#